data_AF-A0A7W7FJN8-F1
#
_entry.id   AF-A0A7W7FJN8-F1
#
_cell.length_a   1.000
_cell.length_b   1.000
_cell.length_c   1.000
_cell.angle_alpha   90.00
_cell.angle_beta   90.00
_cell.angle_gamma   90.00
#
_symmetry.space_group_name_H-M   'P 1'
#
loop_
_entity.id
_entity.type
_entity.pdbx_description
1 polymer ?
#
loop_
_entity_poly.entity_id
_entity_poly.type
_entity_poly.pdbx_seq_one_letter_code
_entity_poly.pdbx_strand_id
1 'polypeptide(L)'
;MGERPKALLPVLTVAGVLAIAAVIAMVMLLSRPQAPTAGATTTPPAAVPSATPTTSATSTADPSPSPGPTEATAAEIEVGATGITVVGDDGSDLFTYRWNGDAALAVAALTDVFGTAPDESITEGDGTHFPDYTSYRWGGFSLFDMIETDGGKPRTEYWQPSYAEFTVGAESGVALTAESGLTVGTSIDDVRALGPDEEVELSDGRVRIFFGTERDGFDTAEGGEGEYALIIGAVEEGAVDEIIYRPFSRL
;
A
#
# COMPACT_ATOMS: atom_id res chain seq x y z
N MET A 1 29.69 -21.43 35.47
CA MET A 1 28.43 -21.92 36.05
C MET A 1 27.77 -20.75 36.76
N GLY A 2 26.66 -20.26 36.22
CA GLY A 2 25.90 -19.13 36.78
C GLY A 2 24.60 -19.00 36.00
N GLU A 3 23.57 -19.71 36.47
CA GLU A 3 22.22 -19.65 35.93
C GLU A 3 21.64 -18.24 36.13
N ARG A 4 21.07 -17.66 35.06
CA ARG A 4 20.17 -16.52 35.15
C ARG A 4 18.77 -16.95 34.72
N PRO A 5 17.73 -16.72 35.53
CA PRO A 5 16.37 -17.16 35.23
C PRO A 5 15.74 -16.28 34.15
N LYS A 6 15.33 -16.88 33.03
CA LYS A 6 14.44 -16.25 32.03
C LYS A 6 13.01 -16.67 32.33
N ALA A 7 12.28 -15.86 33.08
CA ALA A 7 10.83 -15.97 33.21
C ALA A 7 10.26 -14.59 33.50
N LEU A 8 9.96 -13.81 32.44
CA LEU A 8 9.04 -12.66 32.45
C LEU A 8 8.99 -12.04 31.05
N LEU A 9 8.41 -12.74 30.07
CA LEU A 9 8.10 -12.17 28.76
C LEU A 9 6.93 -12.86 28.01
N PRO A 10 5.78 -13.19 28.66
CA PRO A 10 4.57 -13.43 27.87
C PRO A 10 3.38 -12.52 28.21
N VAL A 11 3.52 -11.48 29.07
CA VAL A 11 2.35 -10.74 29.58
C VAL A 11 2.07 -9.42 28.85
N LEU A 12 2.99 -8.90 28.02
CA LEU A 12 2.81 -7.58 27.36
C LEU A 12 2.06 -7.63 26.02
N THR A 13 1.85 -8.81 25.41
CA THR A 13 1.20 -8.96 24.10
C THR A 13 -0.33 -8.88 24.14
N VAL A 14 -0.98 -9.18 25.28
CA VAL A 14 -2.46 -9.24 25.33
C VAL A 14 -3.10 -7.86 25.52
N ALA A 15 -2.38 -6.88 26.09
CA ALA A 15 -2.92 -5.54 26.34
C ALA A 15 -2.94 -4.65 25.08
N GLY A 16 -1.96 -4.80 24.17
CA GLY A 16 -1.88 -4.02 22.93
C GLY A 16 -3.00 -4.33 21.94
N VAL A 17 -3.35 -5.61 21.80
CA VAL A 17 -4.43 -6.09 20.91
C VAL A 17 -5.80 -5.54 21.34
N LEU A 18 -6.03 -5.40 22.64
CA LEU A 18 -7.30 -4.91 23.19
C LEU A 18 -7.48 -3.39 23.01
N ALA A 19 -6.40 -2.61 22.99
CA ALA A 19 -6.45 -1.17 22.76
C ALA A 19 -6.81 -0.83 21.30
N ILE A 20 -6.29 -1.61 20.34
CA ILE A 20 -6.53 -1.41 18.89
C ILE A 20 -8.01 -1.72 18.53
N ALA A 21 -8.59 -2.78 19.09
CA ALA A 21 -9.99 -3.13 18.87
C ALA A 21 -10.97 -2.05 19.38
N ALA A 22 -10.63 -1.36 20.48
CA ALA A 22 -11.46 -0.31 21.05
C ALA A 22 -11.50 0.96 20.17
N VAL A 23 -10.37 1.30 19.51
CA VAL A 23 -10.29 2.46 18.61
C VAL A 23 -11.12 2.22 17.35
N ILE A 24 -11.05 1.02 16.77
CA ILE A 24 -11.82 0.64 15.57
C ILE A 24 -13.33 0.67 15.85
N ALA A 25 -13.77 0.19 17.02
CA ALA A 25 -15.18 0.25 17.42
C ALA A 25 -15.68 1.69 17.65
N MET A 26 -14.82 2.59 18.17
CA MET A 26 -15.16 4.00 18.41
C MET A 26 -15.37 4.77 17.10
N VAL A 27 -14.53 4.54 16.08
CA VAL A 27 -14.63 5.19 14.77
C VAL A 27 -15.87 4.74 13.98
N MET A 28 -16.23 3.45 14.10
CA MET A 28 -17.46 2.90 13.50
C MET A 28 -18.74 3.43 14.18
N LEU A 29 -18.69 3.81 15.47
CA LEU A 29 -19.85 4.33 16.19
C LEU A 29 -20.11 5.83 15.91
N LEU A 30 -19.06 6.59 15.58
CA LEU A 30 -19.13 8.02 15.28
C LEU A 30 -19.57 8.34 13.83
N SER A 31 -19.56 7.35 12.94
CA SER A 31 -19.89 7.50 11.51
C SER A 31 -21.36 7.21 11.17
N ARG A 32 -22.27 7.17 12.16
CA ARG A 32 -23.70 6.96 11.87
C ARG A 32 -24.35 8.21 11.27
N PRO A 33 -24.94 8.14 10.06
CA PRO A 33 -25.74 9.24 9.53
C PRO A 33 -26.93 9.52 10.44
N GLN A 34 -27.08 10.78 10.83
CA GLN A 34 -28.16 11.25 11.69
C GLN A 34 -29.49 11.16 10.95
N ALA A 35 -30.43 10.39 11.49
CA ALA A 35 -31.82 10.44 11.06
C ALA A 35 -32.44 11.79 11.48
N PRO A 36 -33.18 12.49 10.60
CA PRO A 36 -33.79 13.75 10.97
C PRO A 36 -34.89 13.54 12.02
N THR A 37 -34.75 14.22 13.16
CA THR A 37 -35.76 14.37 14.20
C THR A 37 -36.56 15.65 13.95
N ALA A 38 -37.88 15.51 13.82
CA ALA A 38 -38.87 16.52 14.20
C ALA A 38 -39.89 15.77 15.09
N GLY A 39 -40.22 16.14 16.32
CA GLY A 39 -40.39 17.46 16.93
C GLY A 39 -41.87 17.57 17.36
N ALA A 40 -42.14 17.48 18.67
CA ALA A 40 -43.45 17.33 19.35
C ALA A 40 -44.41 18.56 19.19
N THR A 41 -45.70 18.61 19.58
CA THR A 41 -46.36 18.28 20.88
C THR A 41 -47.92 18.52 20.83
N THR A 42 -48.66 17.80 21.71
CA THR A 42 -49.91 18.13 22.50
C THR A 42 -51.35 18.25 21.93
N THR A 43 -52.17 17.25 22.35
CA THR A 43 -53.51 17.28 23.04
C THR A 43 -54.85 17.30 22.25
N PRO A 44 -55.82 16.39 22.57
CA PRO A 44 -57.14 16.19 21.89
C PRO A 44 -58.34 17.03 22.43
N PRO A 45 -59.49 17.09 21.72
CA PRO A 45 -60.64 16.24 22.09
C PRO A 45 -61.53 15.67 20.93
N ALA A 46 -62.40 14.76 21.36
CA ALA A 46 -63.41 13.90 20.72
C ALA A 46 -64.25 14.39 19.50
N ALA A 47 -64.55 13.47 18.57
CA ALA A 47 -65.90 12.89 18.31
C ALA A 47 -65.91 11.91 17.10
N VAL A 48 -66.70 10.84 17.24
CA VAL A 48 -67.03 9.72 16.31
C VAL A 48 -68.21 10.18 15.40
N PRO A 49 -68.46 9.74 14.13
CA PRO A 49 -68.43 8.34 13.67
C PRO A 49 -67.99 8.01 12.21
N SER A 50 -67.48 6.78 12.08
CA SER A 50 -67.74 5.73 11.08
C SER A 50 -68.28 6.09 9.67
N ALA A 51 -67.44 5.86 8.63
CA ALA A 51 -67.84 5.22 7.36
C ALA A 51 -66.60 4.69 6.59
N THR A 52 -66.70 3.47 6.10
CA THR A 52 -65.70 2.60 5.45
C THR A 52 -65.43 3.01 3.96
N PRO A 53 -64.27 2.67 3.35
CA PRO A 53 -63.67 3.44 2.25
C PRO A 53 -64.01 2.89 0.85
N THR A 54 -63.82 3.72 -0.19
CA THR A 54 -63.55 3.24 -1.55
C THR A 54 -62.57 4.19 -2.22
N THR A 55 -61.28 3.94 -2.06
CA THR A 55 -60.21 4.68 -2.74
C THR A 55 -59.79 3.87 -3.96
N SER A 56 -60.01 4.43 -5.16
CA SER A 56 -59.37 3.95 -6.39
C SER A 56 -57.86 3.91 -6.19
N ALA A 57 -57.25 2.75 -6.38
CA ALA A 57 -55.81 2.59 -6.40
C ALA A 57 -55.26 3.19 -7.70
N THR A 58 -54.70 4.40 -7.63
CA THR A 58 -53.78 4.88 -8.65
C THR A 58 -52.44 4.20 -8.39
N SER A 59 -52.05 3.26 -9.24
CA SER A 59 -50.72 2.66 -9.23
C SER A 59 -49.69 3.75 -9.59
N THR A 60 -49.11 4.38 -8.57
CA THR A 60 -47.88 5.15 -8.73
C THR A 60 -46.77 4.15 -9.07
N ALA A 61 -46.19 4.29 -10.27
CA ALA A 61 -45.00 3.53 -10.65
C ALA A 61 -43.89 3.82 -9.64
N ASP A 62 -43.35 2.75 -9.06
CA ASP A 62 -42.17 2.79 -8.20
C ASP A 62 -40.99 3.35 -9.03
N PRO A 63 -40.27 4.39 -8.57
CA PRO A 63 -39.06 4.83 -9.25
C PRO A 63 -38.04 3.69 -9.19
N SER A 64 -37.75 3.08 -10.35
CA SER A 64 -36.62 2.17 -10.49
C SER A 64 -35.37 2.86 -9.97
N PRO A 65 -34.59 2.26 -9.05
CA PRO A 65 -33.33 2.84 -8.64
C PRO A 65 -32.45 2.99 -9.88
N SER A 66 -32.03 4.21 -10.18
CA SER A 66 -30.93 4.43 -11.11
C SER A 66 -29.70 3.76 -10.49
N PRO A 67 -28.92 2.97 -11.25
CA PRO A 67 -27.62 2.56 -10.75
C PRO A 67 -26.85 3.84 -10.39
N GLY A 68 -26.33 3.89 -9.15
CA GLY A 68 -25.40 4.93 -8.74
C GLY A 68 -24.11 4.81 -9.56
N PRO A 69 -23.22 5.82 -9.49
CA PRO A 69 -21.90 5.68 -10.09
C PRO A 69 -21.21 4.43 -9.55
N THR A 70 -20.73 3.58 -10.45
CA THR A 70 -19.83 2.47 -10.11
C THR A 70 -18.51 3.10 -9.67
N GLU A 71 -18.06 2.82 -8.44
CA GLU A 71 -16.71 3.19 -8.01
C GLU A 71 -15.70 2.34 -8.78
N ALA A 72 -14.62 2.99 -9.26
CA ALA A 72 -13.54 2.33 -9.97
C ALA A 72 -12.85 1.30 -9.06
N THR A 73 -12.41 0.19 -9.64
CA THR A 73 -11.73 -0.88 -8.90
C THR A 73 -10.26 -0.97 -9.31
N ALA A 74 -9.38 -1.31 -8.38
CA ALA A 74 -7.94 -1.41 -8.67
C ALA A 74 -7.67 -2.46 -9.76
N ALA A 75 -6.97 -2.04 -10.81
CA ALA A 75 -6.64 -2.87 -11.96
C ALA A 75 -5.12 -3.09 -12.08
N GLU A 76 -4.32 -2.10 -11.65
CA GLU A 76 -2.87 -2.13 -11.78
C GLU A 76 -2.18 -1.43 -10.60
N ILE A 77 -1.00 -1.93 -10.24
CA ILE A 77 -0.05 -1.28 -9.36
C ILE A 77 1.14 -0.89 -10.23
N GLU A 78 1.29 0.41 -10.47
CA GLU A 78 2.45 0.98 -11.12
C GLU A 78 3.46 1.43 -10.08
N VAL A 79 4.72 1.09 -10.29
CA VAL A 79 5.81 1.57 -9.43
C VAL A 79 6.87 2.22 -10.27
N GLY A 80 7.32 3.39 -9.83
CA GLY A 80 8.27 4.20 -10.57
C GLY A 80 9.18 5.03 -9.66
N ALA A 81 9.98 5.87 -10.29
CA ALA A 81 10.98 6.74 -9.66
C ALA A 81 10.52 7.38 -8.35
N THR A 82 9.29 7.88 -8.27
CA THR A 82 8.84 8.67 -7.12
C THR A 82 8.03 7.89 -6.09
N GLY A 83 7.62 6.67 -6.40
CA GLY A 83 6.77 5.87 -5.52
C GLY A 83 5.88 4.85 -6.22
N ILE A 84 4.73 4.59 -5.62
CA ILE A 84 3.76 3.57 -6.03
C ILE A 84 2.43 4.25 -6.33
N THR A 85 1.80 3.87 -7.42
CA THR A 85 0.45 4.30 -7.79
C THR A 85 -0.45 3.07 -7.99
N VAL A 86 -1.64 3.10 -7.38
CA VAL A 86 -2.70 2.13 -7.65
C VAL A 86 -3.63 2.75 -8.69
N VAL A 87 -3.72 2.13 -9.85
CA VAL A 87 -4.51 2.60 -10.99
C VAL A 87 -5.80 1.78 -11.08
N GLY A 88 -6.93 2.49 -11.24
CA GLY A 88 -8.25 1.92 -11.41
C GLY A 88 -8.49 1.36 -12.81
N ASP A 89 -9.51 0.52 -12.94
CA ASP A 89 -10.00 -0.03 -14.21
C ASP A 89 -10.48 1.04 -15.22
N ASP A 90 -10.79 2.23 -14.74
CA ASP A 90 -11.11 3.42 -15.53
C ASP A 90 -9.89 4.30 -15.86
N GLY A 91 -8.69 3.89 -15.42
CA GLY A 91 -7.43 4.62 -15.59
C GLY A 91 -7.20 5.76 -14.60
N SER A 92 -8.01 5.88 -13.55
CA SER A 92 -7.81 6.88 -12.49
C SER A 92 -6.77 6.43 -11.45
N ASP A 93 -6.02 7.39 -10.90
CA ASP A 93 -5.13 7.12 -9.76
C ASP A 93 -5.99 7.00 -8.48
N LEU A 94 -6.20 5.77 -8.00
CA LEU A 94 -6.96 5.50 -6.78
C LEU A 94 -6.16 5.83 -5.53
N PHE A 95 -4.83 5.65 -5.60
CA PHE A 95 -3.92 5.93 -4.50
C PHE A 95 -2.51 6.19 -5.03
N THR A 96 -1.80 7.14 -4.42
CA THR A 96 -0.38 7.39 -4.69
C THR A 96 0.39 7.46 -3.39
N TYR A 97 1.47 6.68 -3.32
CA TYR A 97 2.45 6.71 -2.27
C TYR A 97 3.76 7.28 -2.80
N ARG A 98 4.39 8.18 -2.04
CA ARG A 98 5.76 8.66 -2.30
C ARG A 98 6.73 7.92 -1.40
N TRP A 99 7.99 7.72 -1.83
CA TRP A 99 8.98 6.96 -1.04
C TRP A 99 9.23 7.50 0.38
N ASN A 100 9.03 8.80 0.63
CA ASN A 100 9.11 9.40 1.97
C ASN A 100 7.75 9.51 2.69
N GLY A 101 6.67 9.08 2.06
CA GLY A 101 5.31 9.16 2.61
C GLY A 101 5.10 8.23 3.80
N ASP A 102 3.92 8.34 4.42
CA ASP A 102 3.51 7.46 5.51
C ASP A 102 3.19 6.05 4.97
N ALA A 103 4.02 5.07 5.33
CA ALA A 103 3.86 3.70 4.88
C ALA A 103 2.59 3.03 5.43
N ALA A 104 2.03 3.49 6.55
CA ALA A 104 0.77 2.93 7.07
C ALA A 104 -0.39 3.12 6.08
N LEU A 105 -0.41 4.25 5.36
CA LEU A 105 -1.40 4.50 4.30
C LEU A 105 -1.17 3.59 3.09
N ALA A 106 0.09 3.38 2.70
CA ALA A 106 0.43 2.48 1.60
C ALA A 106 0.10 1.03 1.93
N VAL A 107 0.45 0.55 3.11
CA VAL A 107 0.15 -0.81 3.58
C VAL A 107 -1.36 -1.04 3.62
N ALA A 108 -2.15 -0.05 4.08
CA ALA A 108 -3.60 -0.16 4.06
C ALA A 108 -4.16 -0.25 2.63
N ALA A 109 -3.72 0.63 1.72
CA ALA A 109 -4.16 0.61 0.33
C ALA A 109 -3.75 -0.69 -0.38
N LEU A 110 -2.50 -1.11 -0.24
CA LEU A 110 -2.00 -2.36 -0.85
C LEU A 110 -2.71 -3.59 -0.26
N THR A 111 -3.00 -3.62 1.05
CA THR A 111 -3.78 -4.71 1.66
C THR A 111 -5.17 -4.85 1.06
N ASP A 112 -5.82 -3.73 0.72
CA ASP A 112 -7.12 -3.74 0.04
C ASP A 112 -6.99 -4.28 -1.40
N VAL A 113 -5.97 -3.81 -2.14
CA VAL A 113 -5.69 -4.25 -3.53
C VAL A 113 -5.32 -5.74 -3.61
N PHE A 114 -4.44 -6.21 -2.73
CA PHE A 114 -4.04 -7.62 -2.68
C PHE A 114 -5.09 -8.53 -2.01
N GLY A 115 -6.09 -7.96 -1.33
CA GLY A 115 -7.15 -8.70 -0.64
C GLY A 115 -6.70 -9.52 0.56
N THR A 116 -5.45 -9.33 1.02
CA THR A 116 -4.87 -10.00 2.18
C THR A 116 -3.89 -9.09 2.90
N ALA A 117 -3.76 -9.28 4.21
CA ALA A 117 -2.71 -8.63 4.99
C ALA A 117 -1.31 -9.13 4.54
N PRO A 118 -0.28 -8.28 4.60
CA PRO A 118 1.07 -8.69 4.29
C PRO A 118 1.64 -9.64 5.35
N ASP A 119 2.59 -10.48 4.94
CA ASP A 119 3.53 -11.08 5.87
C ASP A 119 4.54 -10.02 6.33
N GLU A 120 4.62 -9.80 7.64
CA GLU A 120 5.52 -8.82 8.25
C GLU A 120 6.81 -9.48 8.76
N SER A 121 7.96 -8.87 8.48
CA SER A 121 9.24 -9.26 9.05
C SER A 121 10.18 -8.06 9.20
N ILE A 122 11.28 -8.24 9.94
CA ILE A 122 12.30 -7.20 10.10
C ILE A 122 13.48 -7.54 9.19
N THR A 123 13.90 -6.56 8.39
CA THR A 123 15.17 -6.60 7.67
C THR A 123 16.14 -5.67 8.40
N GLU A 124 17.15 -6.25 9.03
CA GLU A 124 18.18 -5.48 9.74
C GLU A 124 18.97 -4.63 8.73
N GLY A 125 19.14 -3.36 9.07
CA GLY A 125 20.03 -2.45 8.35
C GLY A 125 21.48 -2.60 8.80
N ASP A 126 22.32 -1.64 8.43
CA ASP A 126 23.70 -1.57 8.93
C ASP A 126 23.85 -0.69 10.19
N GLY A 127 22.73 -0.14 10.67
CA GLY A 127 22.67 0.75 11.83
C GLY A 127 23.35 2.12 11.62
N THR A 128 23.76 2.45 10.39
CA THR A 128 24.46 3.71 10.05
C THR A 128 23.85 4.41 8.84
N HIS A 129 23.96 3.83 7.65
CA HIS A 129 23.48 4.39 6.39
C HIS A 129 22.09 3.86 6.03
N PHE A 130 21.77 2.64 6.47
CA PHE A 130 20.48 2.00 6.27
C PHE A 130 19.80 1.74 7.63
N PRO A 131 18.56 2.21 7.82
CA PRO A 131 17.79 1.85 9.00
C PRO A 131 17.44 0.36 8.99
N ASP A 132 17.02 -0.17 10.12
CA ASP A 132 16.24 -1.40 10.11
C ASP A 132 14.92 -1.11 9.40
N TYR A 133 14.40 -2.08 8.64
CA TYR A 133 13.15 -1.95 7.91
C TYR A 133 12.12 -2.97 8.43
N THR A 134 10.87 -2.54 8.48
CA THR A 134 9.73 -3.47 8.41
C THR A 134 9.50 -3.82 6.95
N SER A 135 9.53 -5.11 6.64
CA SER A 135 9.16 -5.65 5.33
C SER A 135 7.69 -6.07 5.37
N TYR A 136 6.89 -5.50 4.49
CA TYR A 136 5.48 -5.87 4.25
C TYR A 136 5.38 -6.62 2.93
N ARG A 137 5.08 -7.92 2.97
CA ARG A 137 5.12 -8.79 1.79
C ARG A 137 3.73 -9.33 1.41
N TRP A 138 3.35 -9.11 0.15
CA TRP A 138 2.16 -9.69 -0.50
C TRP A 138 2.60 -10.63 -1.63
N GLY A 139 3.06 -11.82 -1.25
CA GLY A 139 3.59 -12.80 -2.22
C GLY A 139 4.85 -12.29 -2.93
N GLY A 140 4.73 -11.98 -4.22
CA GLY A 140 5.83 -11.46 -5.05
C GLY A 140 6.11 -9.96 -4.88
N PHE A 141 5.27 -9.20 -4.18
CA PHE A 141 5.50 -7.77 -3.94
C PHE A 141 5.89 -7.50 -2.48
N SER A 142 6.91 -6.67 -2.27
CA SER A 142 7.34 -6.24 -0.95
C SER A 142 7.53 -4.73 -0.89
N LEU A 143 6.97 -4.10 0.16
CA LEU A 143 7.29 -2.73 0.56
C LEU A 143 8.15 -2.80 1.82
N PHE A 144 9.29 -2.12 1.81
CA PHE A 144 10.17 -1.98 2.95
C PHE A 144 10.06 -0.56 3.48
N ASP A 145 9.80 -0.41 4.77
CA ASP A 145 9.69 0.87 5.42
C ASP A 145 10.57 0.95 6.66
N MET A 146 11.28 2.07 6.82
CA MET A 146 12.21 2.23 7.93
C MET A 146 11.51 2.16 9.29
N ILE A 147 12.24 1.62 10.27
CA ILE A 147 11.81 1.59 11.67
C ILE A 147 12.37 2.83 12.36
N GLU A 148 11.48 3.74 12.76
CA GLU A 148 11.87 4.86 13.60
C GLU A 148 12.33 4.38 14.98
N THR A 149 13.43 4.94 15.46
CA THR A 149 13.98 4.67 16.79
C THR A 149 13.90 5.93 17.65
N ASP A 150 13.61 5.76 18.94
CA ASP A 150 13.54 6.89 19.87
C ASP A 150 14.90 7.60 19.99
N GLY A 151 14.91 8.92 19.77
CA GLY A 151 16.12 9.72 19.66
C GLY A 151 16.98 9.42 18.42
N GLY A 152 16.48 8.62 17.49
CA GLY A 152 17.11 8.33 16.21
C GLY A 152 16.97 9.46 15.20
N LYS A 153 17.56 9.25 14.03
CA LYS A 153 17.43 10.14 12.88
C LYS A 153 15.97 10.18 12.43
N PRO A 154 15.37 11.35 12.14
CA PRO A 154 14.01 11.40 11.62
C PRO A 154 13.94 10.85 10.19
N ARG A 155 12.77 10.33 9.81
CA ARG A 155 12.51 9.76 8.48
C ARG A 155 12.98 10.61 7.32
N THR A 156 12.72 11.91 7.38
CA THR A 156 13.07 12.89 6.33
C THR A 156 14.56 13.03 6.09
N GLU A 157 15.40 12.57 7.01
CA GLU A 157 16.84 12.59 6.83
C GLU A 157 17.38 11.22 6.41
N TYR A 158 16.59 10.15 6.26
CA TYR A 158 17.12 8.93 5.67
C TYR A 158 17.22 9.05 4.14
N TRP A 159 18.33 8.58 3.57
CA TRP A 159 18.55 8.55 2.12
C TRP A 159 17.55 7.61 1.41
N GLN A 160 17.18 6.55 2.12
CA GLN A 160 16.24 5.52 1.70
C GLN A 160 15.26 5.23 2.87
N PRO A 161 14.22 6.06 3.07
CA PRO A 161 13.23 5.78 4.12
C PRO A 161 12.36 4.57 3.78
N SER A 162 12.14 4.30 2.49
CA SER A 162 11.41 3.12 2.01
C SER A 162 11.98 2.63 0.70
N TYR A 163 11.59 1.43 0.27
CA TYR A 163 11.84 0.93 -1.08
C TYR A 163 10.88 -0.23 -1.39
N ALA A 164 10.79 -0.62 -2.67
CA ALA A 164 9.94 -1.72 -3.09
C ALA A 164 10.69 -2.74 -3.94
N GLU A 165 10.23 -3.99 -3.87
CA GLU A 165 10.76 -5.14 -4.61
C GLU A 165 9.62 -5.97 -5.23
N PHE A 166 9.88 -6.50 -6.42
CA PHE A 166 9.01 -7.38 -7.20
C PHE A 166 9.78 -8.65 -7.47
N THR A 167 9.13 -9.76 -7.24
CA THR A 167 9.60 -11.10 -7.58
C THR A 167 8.44 -11.89 -8.16
N VAL A 168 8.75 -13.08 -8.68
CA VAL A 168 7.71 -14.02 -9.12
C VAL A 168 6.71 -14.30 -7.99
N GLY A 169 5.41 -14.38 -8.33
CA GLY A 169 4.36 -14.83 -7.39
C GLY A 169 3.56 -13.74 -6.68
N ALA A 170 3.39 -12.55 -7.28
CA ALA A 170 2.35 -11.63 -6.85
C ALA A 170 0.97 -12.20 -7.22
N GLU A 171 0.21 -12.64 -6.23
CA GLU A 171 -1.11 -13.30 -6.41
C GLU A 171 -2.23 -12.34 -5.99
N SER A 172 -2.61 -11.40 -6.85
CA SER A 172 -3.78 -10.53 -6.57
C SER A 172 -4.75 -10.36 -7.73
N GLY A 173 -4.45 -10.93 -8.91
CA GLY A 173 -5.23 -10.65 -10.13
C GLY A 173 -5.11 -9.20 -10.62
N VAL A 174 -4.30 -8.38 -9.95
CA VAL A 174 -3.95 -7.00 -10.30
C VAL A 174 -2.61 -7.02 -11.02
N ALA A 175 -2.47 -6.24 -12.09
CA ALA A 175 -1.21 -6.13 -12.81
C ALA A 175 -0.16 -5.41 -11.95
N LEU A 176 1.09 -5.86 -11.97
CA LEU A 176 2.20 -5.17 -11.31
C LEU A 176 3.23 -4.76 -12.36
N THR A 177 3.44 -3.46 -12.49
CA THR A 177 4.20 -2.89 -13.60
C THR A 177 5.23 -1.88 -13.09
N ALA A 178 6.44 -2.00 -13.61
CA ALA A 178 7.50 -1.02 -13.45
C ALA A 178 7.50 -0.03 -14.63
N GLU A 179 8.37 0.98 -14.58
CA GLU A 179 8.51 1.98 -15.64
C GLU A 179 8.70 1.32 -17.00
N SER A 180 8.15 1.97 -18.03
CA SER A 180 8.19 1.47 -19.42
C SER A 180 7.48 0.13 -19.65
N GLY A 181 6.55 -0.27 -18.76
CA GLY A 181 5.76 -1.49 -18.93
C GLY A 181 6.50 -2.77 -18.53
N LEU A 182 7.62 -2.64 -17.81
CA LEU A 182 8.44 -3.77 -17.39
C LEU A 182 7.74 -4.60 -16.31
N THR A 183 7.74 -5.92 -16.47
CA THR A 183 7.24 -6.84 -15.46
C THR A 183 8.25 -7.95 -15.19
N VAL A 184 8.12 -8.62 -14.04
CA VAL A 184 8.77 -9.91 -13.82
C VAL A 184 8.35 -10.86 -14.95
N GLY A 185 9.31 -11.60 -15.51
CA GLY A 185 9.14 -12.45 -16.69
C GLY A 185 9.45 -11.79 -18.03
N THR A 186 9.73 -10.47 -18.08
CA THR A 186 10.21 -9.81 -19.30
C THR A 186 11.55 -10.42 -19.74
N SER A 187 11.77 -10.60 -21.04
CA SER A 187 13.05 -11.15 -21.53
C SER A 187 14.18 -10.13 -21.36
N ILE A 188 15.41 -10.59 -21.13
CA ILE A 188 16.54 -9.66 -21.00
C ILE A 188 16.85 -8.90 -22.30
N ASP A 189 16.59 -9.50 -23.46
CA ASP A 189 16.71 -8.79 -24.74
C ASP A 189 15.73 -7.62 -24.84
N ASP A 190 14.50 -7.79 -24.38
CA ASP A 190 13.50 -6.71 -24.34
C ASP A 190 13.92 -5.62 -23.35
N VAL A 191 14.45 -5.99 -22.17
CA VAL A 191 14.99 -5.01 -21.20
C VAL A 191 16.12 -4.20 -21.82
N ARG A 192 17.09 -4.85 -22.48
CA ARG A 192 18.21 -4.18 -23.15
C ARG A 192 17.76 -3.28 -24.29
N ALA A 193 16.68 -3.65 -24.99
CA ALA A 193 16.11 -2.84 -26.07
C ALA A 193 15.52 -1.51 -25.58
N LEU A 194 15.18 -1.39 -24.28
CA LEU A 194 14.72 -0.13 -23.68
C LEU A 194 15.85 0.88 -23.43
N GLY A 195 17.11 0.48 -23.60
CA GLY A 195 18.27 1.36 -23.44
C GLY A 195 18.58 1.66 -21.97
N PRO A 196 18.98 0.66 -21.17
CA PRO A 196 19.44 0.88 -19.79
C PRO A 196 20.71 1.73 -19.76
N ASP A 197 20.94 2.40 -18.64
CA ASP A 197 22.11 3.25 -18.43
C ASP A 197 23.37 2.42 -18.14
N GLU A 198 23.21 1.37 -17.34
CA GLU A 198 24.30 0.50 -16.89
C GLU A 198 23.84 -0.95 -16.82
N GLU A 199 24.74 -1.88 -17.15
CA GLU A 199 24.58 -3.32 -16.96
C GLU A 199 25.85 -3.87 -16.30
N VAL A 200 25.66 -4.64 -15.23
CA VAL A 200 26.74 -5.24 -14.45
C VAL A 200 26.55 -6.75 -14.39
N GLU A 201 27.55 -7.49 -14.86
CA GLU A 201 27.62 -8.94 -14.68
C GLU A 201 28.03 -9.26 -13.24
N LEU A 202 27.27 -10.13 -12.59
CA LEU A 202 27.53 -10.65 -11.26
C LEU A 202 28.31 -11.97 -11.35
N SER A 203 29.09 -12.27 -10.31
CA SER A 203 29.98 -13.45 -10.29
C SER A 203 29.26 -14.81 -10.37
N ASP A 204 27.95 -14.83 -10.15
CA ASP A 204 27.08 -16.00 -10.20
C ASP A 204 26.39 -16.21 -11.56
N GLY A 205 26.77 -15.44 -12.59
CA GLY A 205 26.17 -15.52 -13.93
C GLY A 205 24.82 -14.81 -14.05
N ARG A 206 24.51 -13.94 -13.08
CA ARG A 206 23.36 -13.03 -13.13
C ARG A 206 23.80 -11.68 -13.69
N VAL A 207 22.84 -10.93 -14.21
CA VAL A 207 23.03 -9.55 -14.64
C VAL A 207 22.18 -8.63 -13.77
N ARG A 208 22.72 -7.44 -13.49
CA ARG A 208 22.00 -6.34 -12.87
C ARG A 208 21.95 -5.18 -13.84
N ILE A 209 20.75 -4.81 -14.26
CA ILE A 209 20.52 -3.76 -15.26
C ILE A 209 19.89 -2.56 -14.55
N PHE A 210 20.37 -1.37 -14.85
CA PHE A 210 20.00 -0.14 -14.15
C PHE A 210 19.40 0.89 -15.11
N PHE A 211 18.33 1.54 -14.67
CA PHE A 211 17.73 2.71 -15.31
C PHE A 211 17.60 3.85 -14.30
N GLY A 212 17.76 5.08 -14.78
CA GLY A 212 17.75 6.28 -13.95
C GLY A 212 18.92 6.31 -12.98
N THR A 213 20.13 5.97 -13.45
CA THR A 213 21.34 5.95 -12.59
C THR A 213 21.75 7.34 -12.08
N GLU A 214 21.28 8.39 -12.74
CA GLU A 214 21.40 9.78 -12.31
C GLU A 214 20.39 10.18 -11.23
N ARG A 215 19.40 9.32 -10.94
CA ARG A 215 18.41 9.57 -9.90
C ARG A 215 19.01 9.25 -8.54
N ASP A 216 18.75 10.15 -7.60
CA ASP A 216 19.31 10.11 -6.27
C ASP A 216 18.22 9.92 -5.22
N GLY A 217 18.62 9.29 -4.10
CA GLY A 217 17.79 9.22 -2.92
C GLY A 217 17.53 10.61 -2.32
N PHE A 218 16.92 10.62 -1.15
CA PHE A 218 16.58 11.88 -0.51
C PHE A 218 17.84 12.61 -0.04
N ASP A 219 18.15 13.76 -0.65
CA ASP A 219 19.17 14.65 -0.12
C ASP A 219 18.70 15.21 1.23
N THR A 220 19.35 14.71 2.27
CA THR A 220 19.11 15.01 3.67
C THR A 220 19.32 16.49 4.02
N ALA A 221 20.00 17.26 3.16
CA ALA A 221 20.29 18.68 3.38
C ALA A 221 19.25 19.63 2.77
N GLU A 222 18.59 19.27 1.66
CA GLU A 222 17.75 20.20 0.90
C GLU A 222 16.28 19.79 0.80
N GLY A 223 15.89 18.64 1.38
CA GLY A 223 14.49 18.19 1.38
C GLY A 223 13.98 17.84 -0.01
N GLY A 224 14.87 17.32 -0.87
CA GLY A 224 14.56 16.95 -2.24
C GLY A 224 13.49 15.86 -2.35
N GLU A 225 12.81 15.82 -3.50
CA GLU A 225 11.96 14.69 -3.87
C GLU A 225 12.88 13.56 -4.33
N GLY A 226 13.11 12.55 -3.49
CA GLY A 226 13.97 11.41 -3.83
C GLY A 226 13.37 10.61 -4.97
N GLU A 227 14.15 10.44 -6.04
CA GLU A 227 13.81 9.63 -7.19
C GLU A 227 14.67 8.37 -7.19
N TYR A 228 14.05 7.22 -7.36
CA TYR A 228 14.75 5.94 -7.29
C TYR A 228 15.11 5.43 -8.68
N ALA A 229 16.26 4.77 -8.73
CA ALA A 229 16.67 3.99 -9.87
C ALA A 229 15.80 2.72 -9.93
N LEU A 230 15.52 2.30 -11.16
CA LEU A 230 14.95 0.99 -11.44
C LEU A 230 16.10 0.01 -11.61
N ILE A 231 16.10 -1.04 -10.80
CA ILE A 231 17.12 -2.07 -10.82
C ILE A 231 16.47 -3.40 -11.18
N ILE A 232 16.97 -4.03 -12.22
CA ILE A 232 16.48 -5.31 -12.74
C ILE A 232 17.50 -6.39 -12.40
N GLY A 233 17.03 -7.48 -11.78
CA GLY A 233 17.78 -8.70 -11.55
C GLY A 233 17.28 -9.82 -12.48
N ALA A 234 18.23 -10.51 -13.13
CA ALA A 234 17.92 -11.66 -13.97
C ALA A 234 19.12 -12.60 -14.13
N VAL A 235 18.85 -13.81 -14.58
CA VAL A 235 19.88 -14.69 -15.18
C VAL A 235 20.19 -14.18 -16.59
N GLU A 236 21.46 -14.21 -17.00
CA GLU A 236 21.97 -13.58 -18.23
C GLU A 236 21.23 -13.98 -19.53
N GLU A 237 20.82 -15.25 -19.65
CA GLU A 237 20.00 -15.78 -20.77
C GLU A 237 18.54 -16.04 -20.36
N GLY A 238 18.10 -15.42 -19.26
CA GLY A 238 16.80 -15.64 -18.66
C GLY A 238 15.79 -14.52 -18.90
N ALA A 239 14.81 -14.50 -18.02
CA ALA A 239 13.86 -13.41 -17.88
C ALA A 239 14.10 -12.68 -16.56
N VAL A 240 13.58 -11.47 -16.45
CA VAL A 240 13.53 -10.69 -15.21
C VAL A 240 12.90 -11.57 -14.12
N ASP A 241 13.64 -11.79 -13.04
CA ASP A 241 13.16 -12.52 -11.86
C ASP A 241 12.96 -11.59 -10.65
N GLU A 242 13.58 -10.41 -10.69
CA GLU A 242 13.58 -9.41 -9.64
C GLU A 242 13.53 -7.99 -10.25
N ILE A 243 12.70 -7.13 -9.68
CA ILE A 243 12.70 -5.69 -9.92
C ILE A 243 12.82 -4.99 -8.56
N ILE A 244 13.62 -3.93 -8.46
CA ILE A 244 13.78 -3.16 -7.22
C ILE A 244 13.79 -1.66 -7.55
N TYR A 245 13.06 -0.87 -6.75
CA TYR A 245 13.19 0.59 -6.74
C TYR A 245 13.91 1.04 -5.49
N ARG A 246 15.13 1.55 -5.65
CA ARG A 246 15.92 2.14 -4.56
C ARG A 246 16.90 3.17 -5.10
N PRO A 247 17.53 4.00 -4.25
CA PRO A 247 18.62 4.84 -4.69
C PRO A 247 19.72 4.02 -5.37
N PHE A 248 20.32 4.57 -6.43
CA PHE A 248 21.32 3.88 -7.21
C PHE A 248 22.53 3.47 -6.35
N SER A 249 22.94 2.22 -6.48
CA SER A 249 24.13 1.65 -5.88
C SER A 249 24.62 0.49 -6.75
N ARG A 250 25.94 0.42 -6.95
CA ARG A 250 26.60 -0.74 -7.57
C ARG A 250 26.84 -1.90 -6.61
N LEU A 251 26.67 -1.65 -5.31
CA LEU A 251 26.78 -2.62 -4.22
C LEU A 251 25.43 -3.29 -3.97
#